data_AF-A0A4X1T243-F1
#
_entry.id   AF-A0A4X1T243-F1
#
_cell.length_a   1.000
_cell.length_b   1.000
_cell.length_c   1.000
_cell.angle_alpha   90.00
_cell.angle_beta   90.00
_cell.angle_gamma   90.00
#
_symmetry.space_group_name_H-M   'P 1'
#
loop_
_entity.id
_entity.type
_entity.pdbx_description
1 polymer ?
#
loop_
_entity_poly.entity_id
_entity_poly.type
_entity_poly.pdbx_seq_one_letter_code
_entity_poly.pdbx_strand_id
1 'polypeptide(L)'
;MTHFPASPFWSVMFFLMLVNLGLGSMFGTIEGIITPIVDTFKVRKEILTVICCLLAFCIGLIFVQRSGNYFVTMFDDYSATVPLLIVVILENIAVSFVYGIDKFMEDLKDMLGFAPNRYYYYMWKYISPLMLLSLLIASIVNMGLSPPGYNAWIEDKVKYKIRKLDKKYT
;
A
#
# COMPACT_ATOMS: atom_id res chain seq x y z
N MET A 1 5.18 24.35 -10.72
CA MET A 1 3.99 24.72 -11.52
C MET A 1 3.78 26.23 -11.65
N THR A 2 4.63 27.07 -11.05
CA THR A 2 4.55 28.54 -11.09
C THR A 2 4.91 29.16 -12.45
N HIS A 3 5.47 28.37 -13.38
CA HIS A 3 5.93 28.84 -14.69
C HIS A 3 4.86 28.78 -15.80
N PHE A 4 3.68 28.19 -15.55
CA PHE A 4 2.61 28.15 -16.55
C PHE A 4 1.69 29.39 -16.43
N PRO A 5 1.19 29.95 -17.56
CA PRO A 5 0.12 30.94 -17.53
C PRO A 5 -1.13 30.30 -16.91
N ALA A 6 -1.85 31.04 -16.05
CA ALA A 6 -2.94 30.52 -15.21
C ALA A 6 -2.51 29.44 -14.18
N SER A 7 -1.34 29.62 -13.55
CA SER A 7 -0.81 28.76 -12.48
C SER A 7 -1.79 28.38 -11.34
N PRO A 8 -2.71 29.24 -10.85
CA PRO A 8 -3.65 28.81 -9.81
C PRO A 8 -4.67 27.77 -10.29
N PHE A 9 -5.12 27.85 -11.55
CA PHE A 9 -6.07 26.88 -12.12
C PHE A 9 -5.46 25.46 -12.16
N TRP A 10 -4.24 25.35 -12.65
CA TRP A 10 -3.52 24.07 -12.73
C TRP A 10 -3.21 23.48 -11.35
N SER A 11 -2.90 24.33 -10.36
CA SER A 11 -2.66 23.87 -8.99
C SER A 11 -3.91 23.25 -8.36
N VAL A 12 -5.09 23.85 -8.56
CA VAL A 12 -6.34 23.31 -8.01
C VAL A 12 -6.68 21.96 -8.64
N MET A 13 -6.58 21.83 -9.97
CA MET A 13 -6.85 20.55 -10.66
C MET A 13 -5.90 19.44 -10.20
N PHE A 14 -4.63 19.76 -9.95
CA PHE A 14 -3.65 18.80 -9.45
C PHE A 14 -3.97 18.34 -8.01
N PHE A 15 -4.25 19.27 -7.09
CA PHE A 15 -4.62 18.89 -5.73
C PHE A 15 -5.95 18.13 -5.68
N LEU A 16 -6.93 18.51 -6.50
CA LEU A 16 -8.21 17.81 -6.60
C LEU A 16 -8.03 16.38 -7.11
N MET A 17 -7.14 16.16 -8.09
CA MET A 17 -6.78 14.81 -8.53
C MET A 17 -6.18 13.97 -7.40
N LEU A 18 -5.24 14.52 -6.64
CA LEU A 18 -4.63 13.80 -5.51
C LEU A 18 -5.66 13.45 -4.42
N VAL A 19 -6.56 14.38 -4.10
CA VAL A 19 -7.64 14.14 -3.14
C VAL A 19 -8.58 13.05 -3.64
N ASN A 20 -9.00 13.09 -4.91
CA ASN A 20 -9.88 12.06 -5.47
C ASN A 20 -9.21 10.68 -5.51
N LEU A 21 -7.92 10.62 -5.81
CA LEU A 21 -7.15 9.36 -5.82
C LEU A 21 -7.04 8.78 -4.40
N GLY A 22 -6.79 9.63 -3.40
CA GLY A 22 -6.76 9.23 -1.99
C GLY A 22 -8.14 8.82 -1.46
N LEU A 23 -9.21 9.52 -1.82
CA LEU A 23 -10.57 9.16 -1.41
C LEU A 23 -11.00 7.82 -2.02
N GLY A 24 -10.69 7.60 -3.30
CA GLY A 24 -11.03 6.34 -3.99
C GLY A 24 -10.39 5.11 -3.34
N SER A 25 -9.11 5.18 -2.98
CA SER A 25 -8.43 4.07 -2.30
C SER A 25 -8.96 3.85 -0.88
N MET A 26 -9.28 4.93 -0.15
CA MET A 26 -9.82 4.85 1.21
C MET A 26 -11.19 4.20 1.27
N PHE A 27 -12.06 4.38 0.26
CA PHE A 27 -13.33 3.66 0.21
C PHE A 27 -13.12 2.15 0.08
N GLY A 28 -12.15 1.71 -0.72
CA GLY A 28 -11.82 0.30 -0.86
C GLY A 28 -11.28 -0.34 0.42
N THR A 29 -10.39 0.38 1.13
CA THR A 29 -9.82 -0.14 2.40
C THR A 29 -10.86 -0.22 3.50
N ILE A 30 -11.75 0.77 3.62
CA ILE A 30 -12.83 0.79 4.60
C ILE A 30 -13.83 -0.35 4.36
N GLU A 31 -14.29 -0.54 3.12
CA GLU A 31 -15.19 -1.66 2.78
C GLU A 31 -14.53 -3.02 3.01
N GLY A 32 -13.23 -3.15 2.71
CA GLY A 32 -12.46 -4.36 2.96
C GLY A 32 -12.35 -4.75 4.44
N ILE A 33 -12.35 -3.77 5.36
CA ILE A 33 -12.36 -4.02 6.80
C ILE A 33 -13.79 -4.30 7.30
N ILE A 34 -14.78 -3.55 6.83
CA ILE A 34 -16.16 -3.64 7.32
C ILE A 34 -16.82 -4.95 6.89
N THR A 35 -16.65 -5.36 5.64
CA THR A 35 -17.31 -6.55 5.06
C THR A 35 -17.12 -7.82 5.91
N PRO A 36 -15.88 -8.27 6.22
CA PRO A 36 -15.70 -9.49 7.01
C PRO A 36 -16.24 -9.39 8.44
N ILE A 37 -16.19 -8.18 9.03
CA ILE A 37 -16.70 -7.95 10.39
C ILE A 37 -18.23 -8.04 10.42
N VAL A 38 -18.89 -7.46 9.42
CA VAL A 38 -20.36 -7.51 9.32
C VAL A 38 -20.84 -8.92 9.02
N ASP A 39 -20.15 -9.64 8.14
CA ASP A 39 -20.51 -11.03 7.80
C ASP A 39 -20.39 -11.97 9.01
N THR A 40 -19.39 -11.74 9.88
CA THR A 40 -19.17 -12.55 11.09
C THR A 40 -20.12 -12.18 12.23
N PHE A 41 -20.26 -10.89 12.54
CA PHE A 41 -20.97 -10.44 13.75
C PHE A 41 -22.43 -9.99 13.51
N LYS A 42 -22.91 -9.91 12.25
CA LYS A 42 -24.26 -9.48 11.86
C LYS A 42 -24.74 -8.20 12.58
N VAL A 43 -23.83 -7.30 12.89
CA VAL A 43 -24.12 -6.02 13.57
C VAL A 43 -24.49 -4.93 12.56
N ARG A 44 -25.10 -3.84 13.06
CA ARG A 44 -25.48 -2.68 12.23
C ARG A 44 -24.24 -2.01 11.64
N LYS A 45 -24.16 -1.99 10.29
CA LYS A 45 -23.04 -1.42 9.51
C LYS A 45 -22.70 0.02 9.93
N GLU A 46 -23.73 0.84 10.14
CA GLU A 46 -23.60 2.26 10.47
C GLU A 46 -22.78 2.48 11.76
N ILE A 47 -23.05 1.73 12.82
CA ILE A 47 -22.38 1.90 14.11
C ILE A 47 -20.90 1.51 14.01
N LEU A 48 -20.60 0.42 13.29
CA LEU A 48 -19.22 0.00 13.05
C LEU A 48 -18.43 1.05 12.25
N THR A 49 -19.03 1.64 11.22
CA THR A 49 -18.36 2.66 10.39
C THR A 49 -17.96 3.87 11.22
N VAL A 50 -18.86 4.34 12.10
CA VAL A 50 -18.60 5.50 12.97
C VAL A 50 -17.48 5.19 13.97
N ILE A 51 -17.50 4.01 14.59
CA ILE A 51 -16.44 3.59 15.53
C ILE A 51 -15.09 3.51 14.81
N CYS A 52 -15.04 2.89 13.62
CA CYS A 52 -13.82 2.78 12.83
C CYS A 52 -13.28 4.17 12.44
N CYS A 53 -14.15 5.09 12.03
CA CYS A 53 -13.78 6.46 11.70
C CYS A 53 -13.21 7.22 12.91
N LEU A 54 -13.83 7.11 14.08
CA LEU A 54 -13.34 7.72 15.31
C LEU A 54 -11.97 7.17 15.73
N LEU A 55 -11.78 5.85 15.66
CA LEU A 55 -10.49 5.23 15.94
C LEU A 55 -9.40 5.68 14.95
N ALA A 56 -9.71 5.71 13.66
CA ALA A 56 -8.80 6.18 12.62
C ALA A 56 -8.43 7.66 12.82
N PHE A 57 -9.39 8.50 13.22
CA PHE A 57 -9.13 9.91 13.55
C PHE A 57 -8.19 10.06 14.75
N CYS A 58 -8.43 9.31 15.83
CA CYS A 58 -7.56 9.33 17.02
C CYS A 58 -6.12 8.90 16.71
N ILE A 59 -5.94 7.83 15.91
CA ILE A 59 -4.61 7.39 15.47
C ILE A 59 -3.98 8.42 14.52
N GLY A 60 -4.78 9.02 13.65
CA GLY A 60 -4.35 10.08 12.73
C GLY A 60 -3.74 11.29 13.41
N LEU A 61 -4.20 11.66 14.62
CA LEU A 61 -3.65 12.77 15.39
C LEU A 61 -2.15 12.61 15.70
N ILE A 62 -1.66 11.38 15.85
CA ILE A 62 -0.24 11.09 16.11
C ILE A 62 0.62 11.50 14.90
N PHE A 63 0.09 11.37 13.68
CA PHE A 63 0.80 11.68 12.44
C PHE A 63 0.78 13.18 12.06
N VAL A 64 -0.03 14.01 12.72
CA VAL A 64 -0.11 15.46 12.44
C VAL A 64 0.89 16.29 13.27
N GLN A 65 1.60 15.65 14.22
CA GLN A 65 2.61 16.32 15.06
C GLN A 65 3.77 16.90 14.23
N ARG A 66 4.57 17.82 14.80
CA ARG A 66 5.73 18.47 14.14
C ARG A 66 6.76 17.50 13.55
N SER A 67 6.87 16.29 14.12
CA SER A 67 7.71 15.18 13.62
C SER A 67 6.91 14.10 12.89
N GLY A 68 5.66 14.36 12.51
CA GLY A 68 4.73 13.39 11.93
C GLY A 68 5.22 12.73 10.65
N ASN A 69 5.94 13.48 9.80
CA ASN A 69 6.56 12.94 8.57
C ASN A 69 7.49 11.75 8.89
N TYR A 70 8.22 11.82 10.01
CA TYR A 70 9.09 10.74 10.49
C TYR A 70 8.32 9.49 10.85
N PHE A 71 7.21 9.66 11.58
CA PHE A 71 6.33 8.56 11.95
C PHE A 71 5.66 7.93 10.74
N VAL A 72 5.20 8.72 9.77
CA VAL A 72 4.54 8.22 8.55
C VAL A 72 5.51 7.37 7.74
N THR A 73 6.72 7.86 7.47
CA THR A 73 7.68 7.10 6.65
C THR A 73 8.15 5.82 7.35
N MET A 74 8.41 5.86 8.66
CA MET A 74 8.72 4.62 9.40
C MET A 74 7.55 3.63 9.38
N PHE A 75 6.32 4.10 9.56
CA PHE A 75 5.15 3.24 9.56
C PHE A 75 4.88 2.64 8.17
N ASP A 76 5.06 3.40 7.09
CA ASP A 76 4.88 2.93 5.72
C ASP A 76 5.88 1.80 5.39
N ASP A 77 7.16 1.99 5.73
CA ASP A 77 8.21 1.01 5.46
C ASP A 77 7.95 -0.33 6.20
N TYR A 78 7.57 -0.28 7.48
CA TYR A 78 7.38 -1.47 8.31
C TYR A 78 5.97 -2.08 8.24
N SER A 79 4.92 -1.26 8.21
CA SER A 79 3.53 -1.74 8.33
C SER A 79 2.89 -2.13 7.00
N ALA A 80 3.31 -1.55 5.87
CA ALA A 80 2.74 -1.91 4.58
C ALA A 80 3.47 -3.13 3.98
N THR A 81 4.79 -3.13 4.01
CA THR A 81 5.60 -4.10 3.24
C THR A 81 5.58 -5.51 3.85
N VAL A 82 5.92 -5.66 5.13
CA VAL A 82 6.11 -6.99 5.75
C VAL A 82 4.80 -7.78 5.88
N PRO A 83 3.69 -7.20 6.41
CA PRO A 83 2.43 -7.94 6.55
C PRO A 83 1.82 -8.30 5.20
N LEU A 84 1.86 -7.39 4.22
CA LEU A 84 1.32 -7.64 2.88
C LEU A 84 2.05 -8.81 2.21
N LEU A 85 3.39 -8.85 2.27
CA LEU A 85 4.16 -9.96 1.71
C LEU A 85 3.79 -11.31 2.34
N ILE A 86 3.63 -11.34 3.67
CA ILE A 86 3.25 -12.57 4.38
C ILE A 86 1.85 -13.02 3.97
N VAL A 87 0.86 -12.11 3.95
CA VAL A 87 -0.53 -12.40 3.59
C VAL A 87 -0.62 -12.94 2.17
N VAL A 88 0.01 -12.27 1.19
CA VAL A 88 -0.05 -12.68 -0.22
C VAL A 88 0.57 -14.07 -0.44
N ILE A 89 1.62 -14.43 0.29
CA ILE A 89 2.22 -15.78 0.20
C ILE A 89 1.30 -16.84 0.79
N LEU A 90 0.72 -16.57 1.96
CA LEU A 90 -0.22 -17.49 2.59
C LEU A 90 -1.45 -17.72 1.70
N GLU A 91 -2.01 -16.65 1.12
CA GLU A 91 -3.11 -16.75 0.16
C GLU A 91 -2.71 -17.54 -1.09
N ASN A 92 -1.52 -17.30 -1.63
CA ASN A 92 -1.06 -18.02 -2.82
C ASN A 92 -0.87 -19.53 -2.55
N ILE A 93 -0.26 -19.89 -1.42
CA ILE A 93 -0.09 -21.28 -1.00
C ILE A 93 -1.45 -21.92 -0.74
N ALA A 94 -2.36 -21.21 -0.08
CA ALA A 94 -3.71 -21.68 0.19
C ALA A 94 -4.46 -22.01 -1.11
N VAL A 95 -4.42 -21.12 -2.11
CA VAL A 95 -5.09 -21.36 -3.40
C VAL A 95 -4.39 -22.46 -4.20
N SER A 96 -3.07 -22.42 -4.32
CA SER A 96 -2.33 -23.34 -5.18
C SER A 96 -2.28 -24.78 -4.64
N PHE A 97 -2.07 -24.95 -3.33
CA PHE A 97 -1.82 -26.27 -2.72
C PHE A 97 -2.98 -26.78 -1.85
N VAL A 98 -3.66 -25.92 -1.07
CA VAL A 98 -4.71 -26.37 -0.14
C VAL A 98 -6.05 -26.53 -0.86
N TYR A 99 -6.47 -25.53 -1.63
CA TYR A 99 -7.70 -25.57 -2.41
C TYR A 99 -7.56 -26.48 -3.65
N GLY A 100 -6.39 -26.42 -4.28
CA GLY A 100 -6.06 -27.18 -5.48
C GLY A 100 -6.51 -26.46 -6.74
N ILE A 101 -5.57 -26.24 -7.67
CA ILE A 101 -5.80 -25.47 -8.90
C ILE A 101 -6.80 -26.14 -9.84
N ASP A 102 -6.90 -27.48 -9.79
CA ASP A 102 -7.86 -28.21 -10.61
C ASP A 102 -9.31 -27.85 -10.24
N LYS A 103 -9.62 -27.74 -8.93
CA LYS A 103 -10.93 -27.28 -8.46
C LYS A 103 -11.16 -25.81 -8.76
N PHE A 104 -10.14 -24.97 -8.55
CA PHE A 104 -10.24 -23.55 -8.87
C PHE A 104 -10.57 -23.28 -10.34
N MET A 105 -10.01 -24.07 -11.27
CA MET A 105 -10.33 -23.96 -12.69
C MET A 105 -11.73 -24.46 -13.04
N GLU A 106 -12.25 -25.43 -12.29
CA GLU A 106 -13.63 -25.90 -12.42
C GLU A 106 -14.62 -24.83 -11.96
N ASP A 107 -14.39 -24.22 -10.79
CA ASP A 107 -15.21 -23.12 -10.29
C ASP A 107 -15.19 -21.91 -11.22
N LEU A 108 -14.02 -21.59 -11.80
CA LEU A 108 -13.91 -20.51 -12.78
C LEU A 108 -14.70 -20.81 -14.06
N LYS A 109 -14.69 -22.07 -14.52
CA LYS A 109 -15.48 -22.49 -15.67
C LYS A 109 -16.97 -22.36 -15.38
N ASP A 110 -17.40 -22.69 -14.15
CA ASP A 110 -18.80 -22.58 -13.73
C ASP A 110 -19.24 -21.11 -13.58
N MET A 111 -18.36 -20.22 -13.10
CA MET A 111 -18.65 -18.79 -12.98
C MET A 111 -18.64 -18.05 -14.33
N LEU A 112 -17.68 -18.37 -15.21
CA LEU A 112 -17.49 -17.68 -16.49
C LEU A 112 -18.32 -18.29 -17.64
N GLY A 113 -18.77 -19.53 -17.48
CA GLY A 113 -19.49 -20.29 -18.51
C GLY A 113 -18.61 -20.83 -19.65
N PHE A 114 -17.30 -20.55 -19.64
CA PHE A 114 -16.32 -21.08 -20.60
C PHE A 114 -15.05 -21.56 -19.88
N ALA A 115 -14.40 -22.58 -20.45
CA ALA A 115 -13.17 -23.11 -19.87
C ALA A 115 -11.98 -22.17 -20.14
N PRO A 116 -11.27 -21.68 -19.12
CA PRO A 116 -10.07 -20.88 -19.31
C PRO A 116 -8.95 -21.70 -19.98
N ASN A 117 -8.12 -21.03 -20.78
CA ASN A 117 -7.03 -21.68 -21.52
C ASN A 117 -5.98 -22.27 -20.56
N ARG A 118 -5.34 -23.39 -20.97
CA ARG A 118 -4.40 -24.15 -20.13
C ARG A 118 -3.12 -23.37 -19.75
N TYR A 119 -2.86 -22.25 -20.42
CA TYR A 119 -1.82 -21.30 -20.04
C TYR A 119 -2.03 -20.73 -18.62
N TYR A 120 -3.27 -20.37 -18.26
CA TYR A 120 -3.59 -19.83 -16.93
C TYR A 120 -3.34 -20.84 -15.81
N TYR A 121 -3.51 -22.14 -16.12
CA TYR A 121 -3.23 -23.23 -15.18
C TYR A 121 -1.76 -23.25 -14.76
N TYR A 122 -0.84 -23.23 -15.73
CA TYR A 122 0.59 -23.22 -15.45
C TYR A 122 1.03 -21.90 -14.81
N MET A 123 0.41 -20.79 -15.20
CA MET A 123 0.71 -19.48 -14.64
C MET A 123 0.39 -19.40 -13.15
N TRP A 124 -0.77 -19.90 -12.71
CA TRP A 124 -1.12 -19.88 -11.29
C TRP A 124 -0.41 -20.95 -10.47
N LYS A 125 -0.09 -22.11 -11.07
CA LYS A 125 0.58 -23.20 -10.35
C LYS A 125 2.06 -22.98 -10.10
N TYR A 126 2.75 -22.39 -11.07
CA TYR A 126 4.21 -22.32 -11.04
C TYR A 126 4.72 -20.88 -11.10
N ILE A 127 4.18 -20.03 -11.98
CA ILE A 127 4.71 -18.67 -12.18
C ILE A 127 4.38 -17.79 -10.98
N SER A 128 3.14 -17.82 -10.50
CA SER A 128 2.68 -17.00 -9.38
C SER A 128 3.46 -17.26 -8.07
N PRO A 129 3.60 -18.51 -7.58
CA PRO A 129 4.38 -18.76 -6.36
C PRO A 129 5.87 -18.46 -6.56
N LEU A 130 6.43 -18.72 -7.75
CA LEU A 130 7.84 -18.44 -8.02
C LEU A 130 8.15 -16.93 -8.02
N MET A 131 7.29 -16.11 -8.62
CA MET A 131 7.41 -14.65 -8.61
C MET A 131 7.23 -14.07 -7.21
N LEU A 132 6.32 -14.63 -6.40
CA LEU A 132 6.15 -14.20 -5.01
C LEU A 132 7.34 -14.60 -4.12
N LEU A 133 7.89 -15.80 -4.32
CA LEU A 133 9.08 -16.26 -3.63
C LEU A 133 10.29 -15.37 -3.96
N SER A 134 10.47 -14.99 -5.23
CA SER A 134 11.57 -14.10 -5.64
C SER A 134 11.42 -12.69 -5.05
N LEU A 135 10.21 -12.15 -5.00
CA LEU A 135 9.92 -10.88 -4.33
C LEU A 135 10.21 -10.92 -2.83
N LEU A 136 9.86 -12.02 -2.14
CA LEU A 136 10.18 -12.20 -0.73
C LEU A 136 11.69 -12.22 -0.49
N ILE A 137 12.45 -12.97 -1.30
CA ILE A 137 13.90 -13.02 -1.17
C ILE A 137 14.50 -11.63 -1.39
N ALA A 138 14.04 -10.89 -2.41
CA ALA A 138 14.50 -9.52 -2.67
C ALA A 138 14.17 -8.57 -1.51
N SER A 139 12.99 -8.71 -0.89
CA SER A 139 12.58 -7.91 0.26
C SER A 139 13.43 -8.20 1.50
N ILE A 140 13.66 -9.47 1.83
CA ILE A 140 14.52 -9.89 2.96
C ILE A 140 15.96 -9.40 2.76
N VAL A 141 16.48 -9.51 1.54
CA VAL A 141 17.83 -9.03 1.20
C VAL A 141 17.93 -7.51 1.36
N ASN A 142 16.94 -6.74 0.90
CA ASN A 142 16.91 -5.29 1.11
C ASN A 142 16.84 -4.91 2.59
N MET A 143 16.04 -5.63 3.37
CA MET A 143 15.92 -5.42 4.82
C MET A 143 17.21 -5.78 5.57
N GLY A 144 17.97 -6.77 5.09
CA GLY A 144 19.25 -7.18 5.66
C GLY A 144 20.45 -6.31 5.27
N LEU A 145 20.45 -5.72 4.06
CA LEU A 145 21.55 -4.87 3.55
C LEU A 145 21.43 -3.40 3.96
N SER A 146 20.22 -2.93 4.26
CA SER A 146 19.97 -1.53 4.61
C SER A 146 20.01 -1.36 6.13
N PRO A 147 21.05 -0.71 6.72
CA PRO A 147 20.98 -0.34 8.12
C PRO A 147 19.77 0.59 8.33
N PRO A 148 18.95 0.40 9.39
CA PRO A 148 17.77 1.22 9.63
C PRO A 148 18.20 2.66 9.92
N GLY A 149 18.21 3.48 8.87
CA GLY A 149 18.62 4.87 8.90
C GLY A 149 17.48 5.74 8.41
N TYR A 150 17.10 6.75 9.20
CA TYR A 150 16.08 7.71 8.82
C TYR A 150 16.72 9.00 8.29
N ASN A 151 16.16 9.59 7.23
CA ASN A 151 16.61 10.87 6.68
C ASN A 151 16.21 12.05 7.59
N ALA A 152 17.02 12.37 8.59
CA ALA A 152 16.78 13.51 9.45
C ALA A 152 17.09 14.85 8.76
N TRP A 153 16.14 15.78 8.83
CA TRP A 153 16.37 17.15 8.42
C TRP A 153 17.19 17.87 9.50
N ILE A 154 18.47 18.12 9.20
CA ILE A 154 19.42 18.81 10.10
C ILE A 154 19.74 20.17 9.49
N GLU A 155 19.29 21.24 10.15
CA GLU A 155 19.43 22.63 9.68
C GLU A 155 20.89 23.01 9.37
N ASP A 156 21.84 22.56 10.20
CA ASP A 156 23.25 22.89 10.07
C ASP A 156 23.90 22.29 8.82
N LYS A 157 23.49 21.07 8.43
CA LYS A 157 23.96 20.43 7.19
C LYS A 157 23.42 21.17 5.95
N VAL A 158 22.19 21.67 6.03
CA VAL A 158 21.57 22.44 4.94
C VAL A 158 22.26 23.79 4.77
N LYS A 159 22.50 24.53 5.86
CA LYS A 159 23.26 25.80 5.83
C LYS A 159 24.68 25.64 5.28
N TYR A 160 25.38 24.57 5.66
CA TYR A 160 26.70 24.26 5.10
C TYR A 160 26.63 23.96 3.59
N LYS A 161 25.63 23.17 3.15
CA LYS A 161 25.45 22.83 1.74
C LYS A 161 25.13 24.07 0.89
N ILE A 162 24.29 24.97 1.39
CA ILE A 162 23.95 26.25 0.72
C ILE A 162 25.19 27.13 0.62
N ARG A 163 25.94 27.35 1.72
CA ARG A 163 27.21 28.12 1.66
C ARG A 163 28.22 27.56 0.66
N LYS A 164 28.28 26.23 0.52
CA LYS A 164 29.21 25.58 -0.42
C LYS A 164 28.74 25.71 -1.88
N LEU A 165 27.43 25.75 -2.12
CA LEU A 165 26.86 26.02 -3.43
C LEU A 165 27.07 27.48 -3.82
N ASP A 166 26.83 28.44 -2.93
CA ASP A 166 27.09 29.87 -3.20
C ASP A 166 28.55 30.13 -3.56
N LYS A 167 29.50 29.45 -2.90
CA LYS A 167 30.94 29.51 -3.22
C LYS A 167 31.35 28.87 -4.55
N LYS A 168 30.47 28.08 -5.18
CA LYS A 168 30.74 27.38 -6.45
C LYS A 168 30.20 28.15 -7.66
N TYR A 169 29.24 29.05 -7.44
CA TYR A 169 28.60 29.87 -8.48
C TYR A 169 29.01 31.36 -8.41
N THR A 170 29.95 31.70 -7.53
CA THR A 170 30.68 32.98 -7.49
C THR A 170 32.11 32.74 -7.92
#